data_AF-A0A369TMT3-F1
#
_entry.id   AF-A0A369TMT3-F1
#
_cell.length_a   1.000
_cell.length_b   1.000
_cell.length_c   1.000
_cell.angle_alpha   90.00
_cell.angle_beta   90.00
_cell.angle_gamma   90.00
#
_symmetry.space_group_name_H-M   'P 1'
#
loop_
_entity.id
_entity.type
_entity.pdbx_description
1 polymer ?
#
loop_
_entity_poly.entity_id
_entity_poly.type
_entity_poly.pdbx_seq_one_letter_code
_entity_poly.pdbx_strand_id
1 'polypeptide(L)'
;MFAVMKTGGKQYKVQSGDTLRVEKLAADAGEKVQFNEILMLGGDKITVGVPLVDGAAVQAEVIDQIKGDKVIHFVKRRRKHGSQRTKGHRQQLTLLRVTEILASGADKSGIKAAVGAGTLPRGLGEEVYTTNASEQADMKARVKNDEAKAKPAKKAGVASGAADDLKELSGVGPALEKKLHEAGITSFAQIAAWTEEDVEKFGEVLSFKGRIEREGWIEQAKALSEK
;
A
#
# COMPACT_ATOMS: atom_id res chain seq x y z
N MET A 1 12.49 21.24 -22.50
CA MET A 1 12.59 19.83 -22.07
C MET A 1 11.19 19.21 -22.03
N PHE A 2 11.03 17.94 -22.38
CA PHE A 2 9.79 17.17 -22.31
C PHE A 2 10.06 15.77 -21.76
N ALA A 3 9.03 15.09 -21.26
CA ALA A 3 9.11 13.71 -20.81
C ALA A 3 7.98 12.88 -21.43
N VAL A 4 8.18 11.58 -21.57
CA VAL A 4 7.10 10.62 -21.83
C VAL A 4 6.92 9.82 -20.54
N MET A 5 5.83 10.11 -19.82
CA MET A 5 5.49 9.45 -18.57
C MET A 5 4.38 8.42 -18.78
N LYS A 6 4.37 7.38 -17.96
CA LYS A 6 3.32 6.36 -17.93
C LYS A 6 2.46 6.53 -16.69
N THR A 7 1.14 6.59 -16.86
CA THR A 7 0.18 6.64 -15.75
C THR A 7 -1.18 6.08 -16.19
N GLY A 8 -1.87 5.38 -15.30
CA GLY A 8 -3.20 4.80 -15.60
C GLY A 8 -3.21 3.84 -16.80
N GLY A 9 -2.08 3.19 -17.08
CA GLY A 9 -1.92 2.31 -18.26
C GLY A 9 -1.74 3.03 -19.60
N LYS A 10 -1.63 4.36 -19.60
CA LYS A 10 -1.43 5.18 -20.81
C LYS A 10 -0.09 5.92 -20.74
N GLN A 11 0.41 6.33 -21.91
CA GLN A 11 1.62 7.15 -22.03
C GLN A 11 1.25 8.57 -22.44
N TYR A 12 1.88 9.55 -21.80
CA TYR A 12 1.66 10.96 -22.04
C TYR A 12 2.98 11.67 -22.29
N LYS A 13 3.05 12.42 -23.39
CA LYS A 13 4.12 13.39 -23.62
C LYS A 13 3.77 14.67 -22.88
N VAL A 14 4.68 15.16 -22.05
CA VAL A 14 4.45 16.30 -21.17
C VAL A 14 5.62 17.28 -21.17
N GLN A 15 5.30 18.56 -21.02
CA GLN A 15 6.20 19.68 -20.79
C GLN A 15 5.81 20.41 -19.50
N SER A 16 6.75 21.17 -18.91
CA SER A 16 6.42 22.03 -17.76
C SER A 16 5.36 23.06 -18.18
N GLY A 17 4.33 23.23 -17.36
CA GLY A 17 3.17 24.08 -17.62
C GLY A 17 1.98 23.37 -18.27
N ASP A 18 2.16 22.16 -18.82
CA ASP A 18 1.07 21.45 -19.49
C ASP A 18 -0.05 21.06 -18.54
N THR A 19 -1.29 21.16 -19.02
CA THR A 19 -2.47 20.70 -18.31
C THR A 19 -3.01 19.43 -18.96
N LEU A 20 -3.19 18.37 -18.16
CA LEU A 20 -3.53 17.03 -18.66
C LEU A 20 -4.59 16.35 -17.82
N ARG A 21 -5.43 15.54 -18.48
CA ARG A 21 -6.45 14.70 -17.84
C ARG A 21 -5.95 13.27 -17.82
N VAL A 22 -5.82 12.71 -16.62
CA VAL A 22 -5.39 11.32 -16.41
C VAL A 22 -6.45 10.52 -15.67
N GLU A 23 -6.25 9.21 -15.61
CA GLU A 23 -7.07 8.34 -14.76
C GLU A 23 -7.03 8.80 -13.31
N LYS A 24 -8.09 8.48 -12.55
CA LYS A 24 -8.26 8.94 -11.19
C LYS A 24 -7.08 8.56 -10.28
N LEU A 25 -6.48 9.56 -9.64
CA LEU A 25 -5.41 9.42 -8.66
C LEU A 25 -5.95 9.50 -7.22
N ALA A 26 -5.22 8.86 -6.31
CA ALA A 26 -5.41 8.93 -4.86
C ALA A 26 -4.74 10.18 -4.26
N ALA A 27 -5.17 11.35 -4.73
CA ALA A 27 -4.66 12.64 -4.30
C ALA A 27 -5.78 13.68 -4.35
N ASP A 28 -5.74 14.62 -3.43
CA ASP A 28 -6.73 15.70 -3.33
C ASP A 28 -6.34 16.90 -4.19
N ALA A 29 -7.32 17.77 -4.48
CA ALA A 29 -7.07 19.00 -5.22
C ALA A 29 -6.11 19.92 -4.42
N GLY A 30 -5.13 20.50 -5.11
CA GLY A 30 -4.04 21.29 -4.54
C GLY A 30 -2.83 20.48 -4.09
N GLU A 31 -2.90 19.15 -4.04
CA GLU A 31 -1.73 18.33 -3.70
C GLU A 31 -0.70 18.28 -4.83
N LYS A 32 0.58 18.23 -4.46
CA LYS A 32 1.66 17.92 -5.38
C LYS A 32 1.88 16.42 -5.44
N VAL A 33 1.95 15.89 -6.66
CA VAL A 33 2.16 14.48 -6.94
C VAL A 33 3.36 14.27 -7.86
N GLN A 34 4.06 13.17 -7.67
CA GLN A 34 5.22 12.81 -8.47
C GLN A 34 4.99 11.51 -9.25
N PHE A 35 5.25 11.55 -10.55
CA PHE A 35 5.27 10.39 -11.43
C PHE A 35 6.69 9.88 -11.62
N ASN A 36 6.95 8.66 -11.16
CA ASN A 36 8.27 8.03 -11.24
C ASN A 36 8.42 7.12 -12.48
N GLU A 37 7.31 6.74 -13.13
CA GLU A 37 7.36 5.91 -14.34
C GLU A 37 7.64 6.77 -15.58
N ILE A 38 8.91 7.09 -15.81
CA ILE A 38 9.37 7.86 -16.97
C ILE A 38 10.01 6.93 -18.00
N LEU A 39 9.50 6.95 -19.24
CA LEU A 39 9.99 6.13 -20.34
C LEU A 39 11.07 6.84 -21.16
N MET A 40 10.97 8.16 -21.28
CA MET A 40 11.86 8.97 -22.12
C MET A 40 11.93 10.40 -21.59
N LEU A 41 13.11 11.00 -21.67
CA LEU A 41 13.34 12.42 -21.52
C LEU A 41 13.85 13.00 -22.85
N GLY A 42 13.30 14.13 -23.25
CA GLY A 42 13.63 14.81 -24.49
C GLY A 42 13.92 16.30 -24.30
N GLY A 43 14.78 16.84 -25.15
CA GLY A 43 15.33 18.19 -25.06
C GLY A 43 16.53 18.26 -26.01
N ASP A 44 17.64 18.83 -25.55
CA ASP A 44 18.87 18.90 -26.34
C ASP A 44 19.50 17.51 -26.55
N LYS A 45 19.39 16.63 -25.56
CA LYS A 45 19.77 15.22 -25.65
C LYS A 45 18.55 14.35 -25.34
N ILE A 46 18.31 13.36 -26.20
CA ILE A 46 17.23 12.39 -26.01
C ILE A 46 17.76 11.23 -25.17
N THR A 47 17.11 10.95 -24.05
CA THR A 47 17.42 9.82 -23.16
C THR A 47 16.22 8.88 -23.14
N VAL A 48 16.44 7.63 -23.53
CA VAL A 48 15.40 6.59 -23.60
C VAL A 48 15.67 5.55 -22.52
N GLY A 49 14.64 5.19 -21.76
CA GLY A 49 14.73 4.21 -20.68
C GLY A 49 14.74 2.76 -21.17
N VAL A 50 15.22 1.85 -20.33
CA VAL A 50 15.20 0.39 -20.57
C VAL A 50 14.72 -0.34 -19.31
N PRO A 51 13.40 -0.48 -19.07
CA PRO A 51 12.28 0.19 -19.74
C PRO A 51 12.00 1.61 -19.21
N LEU A 52 12.57 1.98 -18.06
CA LEU A 52 12.41 3.29 -17.41
C LEU A 52 13.74 4.06 -17.40
N VAL A 53 13.66 5.38 -17.23
CA VAL A 53 14.82 6.25 -16.99
C VAL A 53 15.03 6.37 -15.47
N ASP A 54 16.12 5.83 -14.97
CA ASP A 54 16.41 5.78 -13.54
C ASP A 54 16.56 7.19 -12.93
N GLY A 55 15.88 7.40 -11.79
CA GLY A 55 15.94 8.65 -11.03
C GLY A 55 15.23 9.84 -11.68
N ALA A 56 14.60 9.66 -12.84
CA ALA A 56 13.77 10.68 -13.48
C ALA A 56 12.37 10.71 -12.88
N ALA A 57 11.78 11.90 -12.81
CA ALA A 57 10.41 12.07 -12.37
C ALA A 57 9.73 13.28 -13.00
N VAL A 58 8.41 13.24 -13.09
CA VAL A 58 7.58 14.40 -13.44
C VAL A 58 6.79 14.81 -12.21
N GLN A 59 6.94 16.06 -11.79
CA GLN A 59 6.17 16.64 -10.71
C GLN A 59 4.98 17.41 -11.30
N ALA A 60 3.82 17.26 -10.66
CA ALA A 60 2.60 17.92 -11.06
C ALA A 60 1.77 18.33 -9.85
N GLU A 61 0.95 19.33 -10.03
CA GLU A 61 -0.08 19.75 -9.09
C GLU A 61 -1.43 19.23 -9.54
N VAL A 62 -2.21 18.69 -8.60
CA VAL A 62 -3.59 18.29 -8.83
C VAL A 62 -4.45 19.55 -8.82
N ILE A 63 -5.03 19.90 -9.96
CA ILE A 63 -5.96 21.04 -10.03
C ILE A 63 -7.32 20.63 -9.47
N ASP A 64 -7.88 19.53 -9.98
CA ASP A 64 -9.24 19.11 -9.63
C ASP A 64 -9.51 17.63 -9.96
N GLN A 65 -10.54 17.07 -9.32
CA GLN A 65 -11.08 15.73 -9.56
C GLN A 65 -12.39 15.85 -10.34
N ILE A 66 -12.31 15.68 -11.65
CA ILE A 66 -13.42 15.93 -12.58
C ILE A 66 -14.12 14.64 -13.04
N LYS A 67 -15.33 14.79 -13.55
CA LYS A 67 -16.03 13.75 -14.30
C LYS A 67 -15.97 14.10 -15.78
N GLY A 68 -15.54 13.14 -16.60
CA GLY A 68 -15.55 13.29 -18.05
C GLY A 68 -16.96 13.37 -18.63
N ASP A 69 -17.01 13.45 -19.95
CA ASP A 69 -18.26 13.52 -20.69
C ASP A 69 -19.11 12.26 -20.46
N LYS A 70 -20.44 12.44 -20.49
CA LYS A 70 -21.36 11.33 -20.31
C LYS A 70 -21.38 10.49 -21.59
N VAL A 71 -20.86 9.28 -21.50
CA VAL A 71 -21.01 8.27 -22.54
C VAL A 71 -22.29 7.48 -22.28
N ILE A 72 -23.11 7.28 -23.32
CA ILE A 72 -24.36 6.51 -23.21
C ILE A 72 -24.11 5.09 -23.68
N HIS A 73 -24.18 4.14 -22.75
CA HIS A 73 -24.20 2.72 -23.06
C HIS A 73 -25.64 2.29 -23.34
N PHE A 74 -25.96 2.18 -24.63
CA PHE A 74 -27.27 1.73 -25.12
C PHE A 74 -27.17 0.30 -25.64
N VAL A 75 -27.97 -0.60 -25.06
CA VAL A 75 -28.05 -2.00 -25.49
C VAL A 75 -29.50 -2.33 -25.81
N LYS A 76 -29.74 -2.91 -26.99
CA LYS A 76 -31.05 -3.36 -27.45
C LYS A 76 -30.88 -4.63 -28.28
N ARG A 77 -31.68 -5.66 -27.99
CA ARG A 77 -31.73 -6.87 -28.82
C ARG A 77 -32.91 -6.79 -29.78
N ARG A 78 -32.67 -7.08 -31.06
CA ARG A 78 -33.71 -7.08 -32.09
C ARG A 78 -34.78 -8.13 -31.75
N ARG A 79 -36.06 -7.78 -31.87
CA ARG A 79 -37.24 -8.65 -31.62
C ARG A 79 -37.42 -9.19 -30.18
N LYS A 80 -36.69 -8.65 -29.19
CA LYS A 80 -36.94 -8.97 -27.77
C LYS A 80 -37.57 -7.75 -27.07
N HIS A 81 -38.88 -7.81 -26.84
CA HIS A 81 -39.62 -6.76 -26.14
C HIS A 81 -39.03 -6.53 -24.74
N GLY A 82 -38.90 -5.27 -24.33
CA GLY A 82 -38.32 -4.90 -23.03
C GLY A 82 -36.79 -5.04 -22.92
N SER A 83 -36.08 -5.46 -23.97
CA SER A 83 -34.62 -5.64 -23.93
C SER A 83 -33.79 -4.35 -24.03
N GLN A 84 -34.43 -3.20 -24.25
CA GLN A 84 -33.73 -1.91 -24.33
C GLN A 84 -33.25 -1.46 -22.94
N ARG A 85 -31.97 -1.13 -22.85
CA ARG A 85 -31.30 -0.63 -21.65
C ARG A 85 -30.40 0.54 -22.04
N THR A 86 -30.62 1.68 -21.40
CA THR A 86 -29.80 2.88 -21.57
C THR A 86 -29.16 3.18 -20.23
N LYS A 87 -27.83 3.15 -20.15
CA LYS A 87 -27.06 3.52 -18.95
C LYS A 87 -26.07 4.61 -19.29
N GLY A 88 -26.02 5.67 -18.49
CA GLY A 88 -24.95 6.67 -18.58
C GLY A 88 -23.71 6.22 -17.82
N HIS A 89 -22.54 6.44 -18.39
CA HIS A 89 -21.24 6.35 -17.71
C HIS A 89 -20.53 7.69 -17.79
N ARG A 90 -19.87 8.11 -16.71
CA ARG A 90 -18.95 9.24 -16.69
C ARG A 90 -17.65 8.76 -16.04
N GLN A 91 -16.56 8.84 -16.76
CA GLN A 91 -15.25 8.46 -16.24
C GLN A 91 -14.80 9.48 -15.18
N GLN A 92 -14.27 9.01 -14.05
CA GLN A 92 -13.61 9.88 -13.08
C GLN A 92 -12.18 10.12 -13.55
N LEU A 93 -11.78 11.38 -13.65
CA LEU A 93 -10.49 11.81 -14.15
C LEU A 93 -9.87 12.81 -13.17
N THR A 94 -8.56 12.84 -13.11
CA THR A 94 -7.83 13.86 -12.36
C THR A 94 -7.24 14.86 -13.36
N LEU A 95 -7.49 16.15 -13.13
CA LEU A 95 -6.91 17.24 -13.88
C LEU A 95 -5.62 17.68 -13.20
N LEU A 96 -4.52 17.65 -13.95
CA LEU A 96 -3.19 17.94 -13.44
C LEU A 96 -2.55 19.08 -14.23
N ARG A 97 -1.68 19.83 -13.57
CA ARG A 97 -0.73 20.74 -14.20
C ARG A 97 0.69 20.30 -13.90
N VAL A 98 1.51 20.12 -14.92
CA VAL A 98 2.92 19.75 -14.76
C VAL A 98 3.71 20.95 -14.27
N THR A 99 4.41 20.79 -13.15
CA THR A 99 5.24 21.85 -12.57
C THR A 99 6.67 21.73 -13.08
N GLU A 100 7.29 20.57 -12.90
CA GLU A 100 8.70 20.36 -13.16
C GLU A 100 8.98 18.95 -13.68
N ILE A 101 10.02 18.82 -14.49
CA ILE A 101 10.54 17.55 -14.98
C ILE A 101 11.95 17.40 -14.40
N LEU A 102 12.18 16.38 -13.60
CA LEU A 102 13.47 16.02 -13.03
C LEU A 102 14.14 14.97 -13.90
N ALA A 103 15.36 15.26 -14.37
CA ALA A 103 16.16 14.28 -15.11
C ALA A 103 16.84 13.24 -14.20
N SER A 104 17.11 13.61 -12.95
CA SER A 104 17.66 12.74 -11.91
C SER A 104 17.26 13.26 -10.52
N GLY A 105 17.42 12.45 -9.48
CA GLY A 105 17.16 12.86 -8.10
C GLY A 105 15.71 12.81 -7.65
N ALA A 106 14.84 12.08 -8.37
CA ALA A 106 13.44 11.86 -8.00
C ALA A 106 13.25 11.40 -6.55
N ASP A 107 14.17 10.60 -6.01
CA ASP A 107 14.08 10.03 -4.66
C ASP A 107 14.21 11.08 -3.54
N LYS A 108 14.72 12.27 -3.86
CA LYS A 108 15.00 13.33 -2.88
C LYS A 108 13.94 14.43 -2.83
N SER A 109 12.92 14.38 -3.67
CA SER A 109 11.93 15.46 -3.80
C SER A 109 11.02 15.59 -2.58
N GLY A 110 10.81 14.51 -1.82
CA GLY A 110 9.84 14.47 -0.72
C GLY A 110 8.38 14.61 -1.14
N ILE A 111 8.09 14.54 -2.45
CA ILE A 111 6.73 14.69 -2.99
C ILE A 111 6.01 13.34 -2.99
N LYS A 112 4.71 13.37 -2.66
CA LYS A 112 3.81 12.21 -2.67
C LYS A 112 3.83 11.52 -4.03
N ALA A 113 4.08 10.21 -4.07
CA ALA A 113 4.03 9.46 -5.31
C ALA A 113 2.59 9.40 -5.86
N ALA A 114 2.45 9.57 -7.18
CA ALA A 114 1.16 9.48 -7.84
C ALA A 114 0.70 8.01 -7.92
N VAL A 115 -0.33 7.66 -7.14
CA VAL A 115 -0.91 6.32 -7.10
C VAL A 115 -2.35 6.36 -7.63
N GLY A 116 -2.76 5.34 -8.39
CA GLY A 116 -4.13 5.24 -8.88
C GLY A 116 -5.14 5.00 -7.76
N ALA A 117 -6.33 5.61 -7.83
CA ALA A 117 -7.35 5.42 -6.79
C ALA A 117 -7.86 3.96 -6.69
N GLY A 118 -7.71 3.16 -7.75
CA GLY A 118 -8.09 1.74 -7.77
C GLY A 118 -7.06 0.78 -7.18
N THR A 119 -5.83 1.25 -6.92
CA THR A 119 -4.76 0.44 -6.31
C THR A 119 -4.70 0.56 -4.79
N LEU A 120 -5.55 1.40 -4.19
CA LEU A 120 -5.76 1.39 -2.75
C LEU A 120 -6.64 0.18 -2.38
N PRO A 121 -6.22 -0.66 -1.41
CA PRO A 121 -7.05 -1.72 -0.87
C PRO A 121 -8.30 -1.08 -0.28
N ARG A 122 -9.46 -1.54 -0.76
CA ARG A 122 -10.76 -1.09 -0.27
C ARG A 122 -10.91 -1.59 1.17
N GLY A 123 -10.56 -0.77 2.16
CA GLY A 123 -10.78 -1.08 3.58
C GLY A 123 -9.57 -0.98 4.50
N LEU A 124 -8.55 -0.19 4.18
CA LEU A 124 -7.58 0.28 5.18
C LEU A 124 -7.52 1.80 5.07
N GLY A 125 -7.69 2.47 6.22
CA GLY A 125 -7.77 3.92 6.34
C GLY A 125 -6.55 4.64 5.77
N GLU A 126 -6.65 5.97 5.76
CA GLU A 126 -5.49 6.86 5.60
C GLU A 126 -4.28 6.30 6.37
N GLU A 127 -3.08 6.47 5.79
CA GLU A 127 -1.78 6.14 6.40
C GLU A 127 -1.16 4.75 6.16
N VAL A 128 -1.04 4.25 4.92
CA VAL A 128 0.07 3.31 4.60
C VAL A 128 0.54 3.45 3.14
N TYR A 129 1.14 4.57 2.72
CA TYR A 129 1.94 4.60 1.47
C TYR A 129 3.15 5.54 1.57
N THR A 130 4.07 5.24 2.48
CA THR A 130 5.47 5.69 2.42
C THR A 130 6.30 4.50 1.90
N THR A 131 6.83 4.55 0.67
CA THR A 131 8.21 4.93 0.29
C THR A 131 8.92 3.74 -0.36
N ASN A 132 8.97 3.72 -1.70
CA ASN A 132 9.64 2.69 -2.51
C ASN A 132 11.13 2.99 -2.81
N ALA A 133 11.82 3.75 -1.96
CA ALA A 133 13.24 4.08 -2.17
C ALA A 133 14.17 3.37 -1.16
N SER A 134 13.79 3.31 0.12
CA SER A 134 14.53 2.55 1.14
C SER A 134 14.42 1.04 0.91
N GLU A 135 13.24 0.55 0.57
CA GLU A 135 12.99 -0.89 0.38
C GLU A 135 13.70 -1.46 -0.86
N GLN A 136 13.89 -0.66 -1.92
CA GLN A 136 14.58 -1.11 -3.14
C GLN A 136 16.12 -1.02 -3.02
N ALA A 137 16.65 -0.06 -2.26
CA ALA A 137 18.08 0.03 -1.96
C ALA A 137 18.54 -1.09 -1.01
N ASP A 138 17.74 -1.39 0.01
CA ASP A 138 17.94 -2.55 0.89
C ASP A 138 17.85 -3.87 0.11
N MET A 139 16.91 -3.99 -0.83
CA MET A 139 16.75 -5.20 -1.65
C MET A 139 17.91 -5.40 -2.64
N LYS A 140 18.43 -4.32 -3.26
CA LYS A 140 19.64 -4.38 -4.11
C LYS A 140 20.90 -4.71 -3.30
N ALA A 141 21.00 -4.27 -2.05
CA ALA A 141 22.11 -4.62 -1.17
C ALA A 141 22.05 -6.09 -0.68
N ARG A 142 20.86 -6.60 -0.35
CA ARG A 142 20.64 -7.98 0.14
C ARG A 142 20.74 -9.05 -0.95
N VAL A 143 20.34 -8.73 -2.18
CA VAL A 143 20.54 -9.62 -3.36
C VAL A 143 22.00 -9.71 -3.76
N LYS A 144 22.81 -8.68 -3.49
CA LYS A 144 24.26 -8.68 -3.75
C LYS A 144 25.06 -9.45 -2.71
N ASN A 145 24.48 -9.73 -1.55
CA ASN A 145 25.09 -10.44 -0.42
C ASN A 145 24.46 -11.84 -0.15
N ASP A 146 23.65 -12.39 -1.06
CA ASP A 146 22.96 -13.69 -0.91
C ASP A 146 22.04 -13.85 0.33
N GLU A 147 21.45 -12.76 0.82
CA GLU A 147 20.55 -12.74 2.00
C GLU A 147 19.05 -12.72 1.64
N ALA A 148 18.65 -13.43 0.60
CA ALA A 148 17.23 -13.57 0.23
C ALA A 148 16.51 -14.63 1.08
N LYS A 149 16.39 -14.42 2.40
CA LYS A 149 15.34 -15.01 3.24
C LYS A 149 14.83 -13.99 4.26
N ALA A 150 13.53 -13.75 4.21
CA ALA A 150 12.85 -12.66 4.91
C ALA A 150 12.92 -12.75 6.44
N LYS A 151 13.12 -11.59 7.09
CA LYS A 151 12.47 -11.25 8.37
C LYS A 151 12.38 -9.70 8.57
N PRO A 152 11.25 -9.16 9.06
CA PRO A 152 11.03 -7.72 9.31
C PRO A 152 11.48 -7.26 10.71
N ALA A 153 11.45 -5.94 10.91
CA ALA A 153 12.12 -5.12 11.93
C ALA A 153 11.50 -5.05 13.35
N LYS A 154 12.30 -4.52 14.29
CA LYS A 154 12.15 -4.48 15.78
C LYS A 154 11.13 -3.47 16.35
N LYS A 155 10.52 -3.80 17.50
CA LYS A 155 10.16 -2.86 18.60
C LYS A 155 10.51 -3.45 19.98
N ALA A 156 10.95 -2.56 20.87
CA ALA A 156 11.17 -2.59 22.33
C ALA A 156 11.38 -3.95 23.04
N GLY A 157 12.52 -4.05 23.74
CA GLY A 157 13.04 -5.32 24.24
C GLY A 157 12.31 -5.96 25.41
N VAL A 158 12.44 -7.28 25.48
CA VAL A 158 12.83 -8.12 26.64
C VAL A 158 13.11 -9.53 26.08
N ALA A 159 14.24 -10.11 26.50
CA ALA A 159 14.71 -11.51 26.36
C ALA A 159 14.51 -12.26 25.01
N SER A 160 15.62 -12.55 24.34
CA SER A 160 15.72 -13.60 23.32
C SER A 160 15.50 -14.98 23.95
N GLY A 161 14.27 -15.48 23.89
CA GLY A 161 13.93 -16.88 24.11
C GLY A 161 13.41 -17.49 22.81
N ALA A 162 13.61 -18.79 22.61
CA ALA A 162 12.99 -19.53 21.52
C ALA A 162 11.47 -19.30 21.52
N ALA A 163 10.84 -19.25 20.33
CA ALA A 163 9.39 -19.11 20.26
C ALA A 163 8.73 -20.37 20.83
N ASP A 164 7.81 -20.20 21.77
CA ASP A 164 7.09 -21.29 22.41
C ASP A 164 5.93 -21.77 21.52
N ASP A 165 5.56 -23.06 21.62
CA ASP A 165 4.38 -23.57 20.91
C ASP A 165 3.09 -23.20 21.65
N LEU A 166 2.49 -22.06 21.30
CA LEU A 166 1.28 -21.56 21.96
C LEU A 166 0.06 -22.49 21.81
N LYS A 167 0.13 -23.56 21.00
CA LYS A 167 -0.93 -24.59 20.93
C LYS A 167 -1.07 -25.41 22.21
N GLU A 168 -0.11 -25.32 23.13
CA GLU A 168 -0.22 -25.97 24.45
C GLU A 168 -1.24 -25.29 25.37
N LEU A 169 -1.65 -24.05 25.06
CA LEU A 169 -2.75 -23.39 25.77
C LEU A 169 -4.11 -23.97 25.35
N SER A 170 -4.95 -24.24 26.35
CA SER A 170 -6.28 -24.79 26.11
C SER A 170 -7.09 -23.86 25.23
N GLY A 171 -7.53 -24.36 24.07
CA GLY A 171 -8.38 -23.62 23.13
C GLY A 171 -7.62 -22.80 22.07
N VAL A 172 -6.28 -22.77 22.11
CA VAL A 172 -5.43 -22.19 21.06
C VAL A 172 -5.16 -23.23 19.97
N GLY A 173 -5.86 -23.11 18.84
CA GLY A 173 -5.60 -23.91 17.65
C GLY A 173 -4.59 -23.25 16.68
N PRO A 174 -4.17 -23.94 15.59
CA PRO A 174 -3.18 -23.41 14.64
C PRO A 174 -3.55 -22.05 14.01
N ALA A 175 -4.85 -21.81 13.78
CA ALA A 175 -5.34 -20.54 13.25
C ALA A 175 -5.25 -19.40 14.28
N LEU A 176 -5.34 -19.73 15.57
CA LEU A 176 -5.29 -18.80 16.69
C LEU A 176 -3.84 -18.46 17.04
N GLU A 177 -2.97 -19.47 17.09
CA GLU A 177 -1.52 -19.31 17.22
C GLU A 177 -0.98 -18.38 16.13
N LYS A 178 -1.41 -18.57 14.87
CA LYS A 178 -1.02 -17.68 13.77
C LYS A 178 -1.42 -16.22 14.02
N LYS A 179 -2.62 -15.97 14.55
CA LYS A 179 -3.08 -14.62 14.91
C LYS A 179 -2.33 -14.03 16.10
N LEU A 180 -1.98 -14.85 17.10
CA LEU A 180 -1.15 -14.44 18.23
C LEU A 180 0.26 -14.05 17.76
N HIS A 181 0.86 -14.85 16.88
CA HIS A 181 2.16 -14.57 16.28
C HIS A 181 2.13 -13.32 15.40
N GLU A 182 1.07 -13.11 14.62
CA GLU A 182 0.85 -11.89 13.82
C GLU A 182 0.69 -10.65 14.72
N ALA A 183 0.08 -10.80 15.90
CA ALA A 183 -0.02 -9.76 16.93
C ALA A 183 1.28 -9.58 17.76
N GLY A 184 2.35 -10.31 17.43
CA GLY A 184 3.65 -10.21 18.07
C GLY A 184 3.79 -10.97 19.39
N ILE A 185 2.82 -11.82 19.72
CA ILE A 185 2.84 -12.71 20.89
C ILE A 185 3.42 -14.05 20.45
N THR A 186 4.61 -14.39 20.94
CA THR A 186 5.39 -15.56 20.49
C THR A 186 5.94 -16.40 21.65
N SER A 187 5.64 -16.06 22.91
CA SER A 187 6.10 -16.83 24.08
C SER A 187 5.06 -16.86 25.20
N PHE A 188 5.11 -17.90 26.05
CA PHE A 188 4.26 -18.01 27.22
C PHE A 188 4.54 -16.89 28.22
N ALA A 189 5.79 -16.45 28.33
CA ALA A 189 6.18 -15.34 29.21
C ALA A 189 5.44 -14.03 28.90
N GLN A 190 5.13 -13.79 27.62
CA GLN A 190 4.37 -12.59 27.20
C GLN A 190 2.91 -12.68 27.63
N ILE A 191 2.29 -13.85 27.51
CA ILE A 191 0.89 -14.09 27.92
C ILE A 191 0.77 -14.09 29.45
N ALA A 192 1.77 -14.64 30.15
CA ALA A 192 1.84 -14.64 31.60
C ALA A 192 1.94 -13.23 32.21
N ALA A 193 2.50 -12.28 31.45
CA ALA A 193 2.68 -10.88 31.85
C ALA A 193 1.49 -9.97 31.49
N TRP A 194 0.42 -10.50 30.90
CA TRP A 194 -0.75 -9.69 30.54
C TRP A 194 -1.47 -9.14 31.77
N THR A 195 -1.77 -7.85 31.70
CA THR A 195 -2.67 -7.18 32.64
C THR A 195 -4.13 -7.34 32.20
N GLU A 196 -5.09 -7.03 33.09
CA GLU A 196 -6.52 -7.07 32.74
C GLU A 196 -6.85 -6.20 31.52
N GLU A 197 -6.17 -5.05 31.37
CA GLU A 197 -6.33 -4.21 30.18
C GLU A 197 -5.81 -4.87 28.90
N ASP A 198 -4.74 -5.65 28.99
CA ASP A 198 -4.18 -6.35 27.83
C ASP A 198 -5.10 -7.51 27.42
N VAL A 199 -5.70 -8.19 28.38
CA VAL A 199 -6.71 -9.24 28.14
C VAL A 199 -7.92 -8.69 27.38
N GLU A 200 -8.40 -7.50 27.74
CA GLU A 200 -9.51 -6.84 27.04
C GLU A 200 -9.10 -6.41 25.63
N LYS A 201 -7.93 -5.75 25.48
CA LYS A 201 -7.40 -5.30 24.19
C LYS A 201 -7.19 -6.48 23.23
N PHE A 202 -6.51 -7.53 23.66
CA PHE A 202 -6.27 -8.72 22.83
C PHE A 202 -7.54 -9.55 22.63
N GLY A 203 -8.45 -9.58 23.60
CA GLY A 203 -9.77 -10.21 23.47
C GLY A 203 -10.63 -9.56 22.39
N GLU A 204 -10.59 -8.24 22.26
CA GLU A 204 -11.30 -7.48 21.23
C GLU A 204 -10.61 -7.60 19.86
N VAL A 205 -9.29 -7.35 19.80
CA VAL A 205 -8.49 -7.42 18.57
C VAL A 205 -8.54 -8.80 17.92
N LEU A 206 -8.53 -9.87 18.73
CA LEU A 206 -8.57 -11.24 18.24
C LEU A 206 -10.01 -11.76 18.05
N SER A 207 -11.04 -10.97 18.39
CA SER A 207 -12.47 -11.33 18.32
C SER A 207 -12.87 -12.54 19.20
N PHE A 208 -12.25 -12.69 20.37
CA PHE A 208 -12.52 -13.76 21.34
C PHE A 208 -12.84 -13.22 22.74
N LYS A 209 -13.75 -12.24 22.82
CA LYS A 209 -14.14 -11.60 24.07
C LYS A 209 -14.50 -12.62 25.16
N GLY A 210 -13.81 -12.56 26.30
CA GLY A 210 -14.03 -13.42 27.47
C GLY A 210 -13.48 -14.85 27.37
N ARG A 211 -12.82 -15.23 26.28
CA ARG A 211 -12.26 -16.58 26.13
C ARG A 211 -10.96 -16.76 26.91
N ILE A 212 -10.10 -15.73 26.89
CA ILE A 212 -8.78 -15.73 27.55
C ILE A 212 -8.93 -15.97 29.06
N GLU A 213 -9.95 -15.36 29.68
CA GLU A 213 -10.28 -15.54 31.10
C GLU A 213 -10.93 -16.91 31.38
N ARG A 214 -11.93 -17.30 30.56
CA ARG A 214 -12.65 -18.56 30.74
C ARG A 214 -11.76 -19.79 30.60
N GLU A 215 -10.77 -19.73 29.70
CA GLU A 215 -9.83 -20.82 29.46
C GLU A 215 -8.54 -20.67 30.29
N GLY A 216 -8.42 -19.62 31.12
CA GLY A 216 -7.34 -19.47 32.10
C GLY A 216 -5.95 -19.34 31.48
N TRP A 217 -5.82 -18.62 30.36
CA TRP A 217 -4.56 -18.60 29.59
C TRP A 217 -3.37 -18.02 30.35
N ILE A 218 -3.59 -17.03 31.22
CA ILE A 218 -2.51 -16.42 32.02
C ILE A 218 -1.93 -17.42 33.02
N GLU A 219 -2.78 -18.19 33.70
CA GLU A 219 -2.35 -19.20 34.69
C GLU A 219 -1.62 -20.37 34.01
N GLN A 220 -2.14 -20.82 32.87
CA GLN A 220 -1.50 -21.87 32.06
C GLN A 220 -0.15 -21.41 31.50
N ALA A 221 -0.08 -20.18 30.99
CA ALA A 221 1.16 -19.62 30.46
C ALA A 221 2.23 -19.47 31.55
N LYS A 222 1.86 -19.09 32.78
CA LYS A 222 2.79 -19.08 33.93
C LYS A 222 3.35 -20.48 34.20
N ALA A 223 2.49 -21.49 34.30
CA ALA A 223 2.89 -22.87 34.55
C ALA A 223 3.77 -23.46 33.43
N LEU A 224 3.53 -23.07 32.18
CA LEU A 224 4.32 -23.52 31.03
C LEU A 224 5.64 -22.76 30.87
N SER A 225 5.71 -21.50 31.33
CA SER A 225 6.94 -20.70 31.27
C SER A 225 8.00 -21.07 32.31
N GLU A 226 7.62 -21.80 33.36
CA GLU A 226 8.52 -22.28 34.42
C GLU A 226 9.08 -23.69 34.13
N LYS A 227 8.64 -24.33 33.05
CA LYS A 227 8.97 -25.73 32.69
C LYS A 227 10.08 -25.81 31.67
#